data_AF-A0A6G7ZPM1-F1
#
_entry.id   AF-A0A6G7ZPM1-F1
#
_cell.length_a   1.000
_cell.length_b   1.000
_cell.length_c   1.000
_cell.angle_alpha   90.00
_cell.angle_beta   90.00
_cell.angle_gamma   90.00
#
_symmetry.space_group_name_H-M   'P 1'
#
loop_
_entity.id
_entity.type
_entity.pdbx_description
1 polymer ?
#
loop_
_entity_poly.entity_id
_entity_poly.type
_entity_poly.pdbx_seq_one_letter_code
_entity_poly.pdbx_strand_id
1 'polypeptide(L)'
;MRRRSISTRAADIRHREERSGLAIRGSVWDGLAAFALTLALLFAAPAAAQNFPAKPTTAVLDEANLLSPQQEAELNAKANALLAQSQRAVVIVTVRSLDGLEIEDYATRLFRAWGIGNKERDDGVLLLVAPNERKVRIETGYGAEGFLPDILNGRIIRGTILPRFRANDMAGGIVAGADEVIRQMSLSPAKAQQTITQAQQQELEEQRKAQQADVGGAGLIPVLIIMFIFFSIIGSLSRRARGQRYRSRRGGISPWVVLWGLNELSRGSSRHGGRGGGFGGGGFGGGFGGGGGFGGFGGGSSGGGGASGSW
;
A
#
# COMPACT_ATOMS: atom_id res chain seq x y z
N MET A 1 98.10 -54.61 -17.46
CA MET A 1 97.84 -55.07 -18.85
C MET A 1 96.76 -54.18 -19.46
N ARG A 2 97.05 -53.56 -20.62
CA ARG A 2 96.18 -53.20 -21.77
C ARG A 2 94.70 -52.82 -21.49
N ARG A 3 94.13 -51.72 -21.98
CA ARG A 3 94.27 -51.04 -23.29
C ARG A 3 93.66 -49.63 -23.22
N ARG A 4 94.22 -48.72 -24.03
CA ARG A 4 93.65 -47.43 -24.45
C ARG A 4 92.44 -47.64 -25.35
N SER A 5 91.50 -46.70 -25.35
CA SER A 5 90.86 -46.22 -26.60
C SER A 5 90.33 -44.80 -26.45
N ILE A 6 90.77 -43.97 -27.39
CA ILE A 6 90.44 -42.57 -27.64
C ILE A 6 89.17 -42.49 -28.50
N SER A 7 88.56 -41.31 -28.55
CA SER A 7 87.52 -40.81 -29.49
C SER A 7 86.12 -40.81 -28.85
N THR A 8 85.33 -39.73 -28.85
CA THR A 8 85.03 -38.85 -30.00
C THR A 8 84.33 -37.57 -29.52
N ARG A 9 84.80 -36.41 -29.98
CA ARG A 9 84.01 -35.26 -30.51
C ARG A 9 82.49 -35.30 -30.27
N ALA A 10 81.92 -34.28 -29.60
CA ALA A 10 80.76 -33.50 -30.06
C ALA A 10 80.17 -32.62 -28.95
N ALA A 11 79.71 -31.44 -29.35
CA ALA A 11 78.74 -30.59 -28.66
C ALA A 11 79.23 -29.81 -27.43
N ASP A 12 80.26 -28.99 -27.64
CA ASP A 12 80.22 -27.63 -27.11
C ASP A 12 79.33 -26.81 -28.05
N ILE A 13 78.62 -25.79 -27.53
CA ILE A 13 77.58 -24.98 -28.22
C ILE A 13 76.19 -25.64 -28.27
N ARG A 14 75.47 -25.57 -27.15
CA ARG A 14 74.05 -25.17 -27.05
C ARG A 14 73.59 -25.42 -25.62
N HIS A 15 73.35 -24.35 -24.86
CA HIS A 15 72.36 -24.23 -23.77
C HIS A 15 72.76 -23.11 -22.80
N ARG A 16 72.72 -21.85 -23.24
CA ARG A 16 72.76 -20.71 -22.32
C ARG A 16 71.89 -19.53 -22.77
N GLU A 17 70.65 -19.80 -23.18
CA GLU A 17 69.63 -18.74 -23.43
C GLU A 17 68.21 -19.19 -23.09
N GLU A 18 67.98 -19.75 -21.90
CA GLU A 18 66.59 -19.98 -21.44
C GLU A 18 66.43 -19.65 -19.96
N ARG A 19 66.53 -18.37 -19.55
CA ARG A 19 65.96 -17.90 -18.27
C ARG A 19 65.59 -16.41 -18.32
N SER A 20 64.61 -16.05 -19.13
CA SER A 20 63.93 -14.75 -19.00
C SER A 20 62.55 -14.78 -19.65
N GLY A 21 61.68 -15.62 -19.11
CA GLY A 21 60.24 -15.55 -19.32
C GLY A 21 59.55 -15.54 -17.97
N LEU A 22 59.50 -14.38 -17.30
CA LEU A 22 58.61 -14.20 -16.15
C LEU A 22 57.17 -14.38 -16.66
N ALA A 23 56.56 -15.52 -16.33
CA ALA A 23 55.18 -15.81 -16.63
C ALA A 23 54.26 -14.90 -15.79
N ILE A 24 54.02 -13.67 -16.24
CA ILE A 24 52.95 -12.82 -15.74
C ILE A 24 51.67 -13.25 -16.47
N ARG A 25 51.11 -14.41 -16.08
CA ARG A 25 49.87 -14.92 -16.71
C ARG A 25 48.71 -15.24 -15.74
N GLY A 26 48.84 -14.94 -14.45
CA GLY A 26 47.74 -15.06 -13.47
C GLY A 26 47.27 -13.74 -12.84
N SER A 27 48.15 -12.76 -12.67
CA SER A 27 47.93 -11.68 -11.68
C SER A 27 46.81 -10.67 -11.98
N VAL A 28 46.47 -10.44 -13.25
CA VAL A 28 45.47 -9.41 -13.61
C VAL A 28 44.06 -9.92 -13.35
N TRP A 29 43.81 -11.21 -13.62
CA TRP A 29 42.52 -11.85 -13.37
C TRP A 29 42.29 -12.07 -11.88
N ASP A 30 43.34 -12.42 -11.13
CA ASP A 30 43.30 -12.52 -9.67
C ASP A 30 43.03 -11.16 -9.02
N GLY A 31 43.64 -10.09 -9.54
CA GLY A 31 43.40 -8.71 -9.08
C GLY A 31 41.99 -8.20 -9.38
N LEU A 32 41.44 -8.53 -10.55
CA LEU A 32 40.06 -8.20 -10.91
C LEU A 32 39.05 -9.00 -10.09
N ALA A 33 39.32 -10.28 -9.83
CA ALA A 33 38.49 -11.12 -8.97
C ALA A 33 38.48 -10.61 -7.53
N ALA A 34 39.65 -10.26 -6.99
CA ALA A 34 39.77 -9.65 -5.67
C ALA A 34 39.02 -8.31 -5.61
N PHE A 35 39.20 -7.43 -6.59
CA PHE A 35 38.51 -6.14 -6.64
C PHE A 35 36.98 -6.29 -6.74
N ALA A 36 36.49 -7.21 -7.57
CA ALA A 36 35.06 -7.50 -7.68
C ALA A 36 34.49 -8.07 -6.37
N LEU A 37 35.25 -8.91 -5.66
CA LEU A 37 34.85 -9.44 -4.36
C LEU A 37 34.79 -8.32 -3.31
N THR A 38 35.79 -7.44 -3.25
CA THR A 38 35.79 -6.29 -2.34
C THR A 38 34.64 -5.34 -2.64
N LEU A 39 34.35 -5.10 -3.93
CA LEU A 39 33.21 -4.28 -4.35
C LEU A 39 31.87 -4.93 -3.95
N ALA A 40 31.73 -6.25 -4.10
CA ALA A 40 30.55 -6.98 -3.66
C ALA A 40 30.36 -6.94 -2.13
N LEU A 41 31.45 -6.98 -1.35
CA LEU A 41 31.41 -6.80 0.10
C LEU A 41 31.09 -5.35 0.52
N LEU A 42 31.52 -4.35 -0.27
CA LEU A 42 31.19 -2.94 -0.06
C LEU A 42 29.72 -2.61 -0.39
N PHE A 43 29.09 -3.36 -1.31
CA PHE A 43 27.67 -3.25 -1.65
C PHE A 43 26.76 -4.23 -0.92
N ALA A 44 27.32 -5.12 -0.09
CA ALA A 44 26.56 -5.92 0.87
C ALA A 44 26.11 -5.01 2.04
N ALA A 45 25.20 -4.09 1.76
CA ALA A 45 24.49 -3.40 2.84
C ALA A 45 23.81 -4.48 3.71
N PRO A 46 23.89 -4.38 5.05
CA PRO A 46 23.08 -5.24 5.89
C PRO A 46 21.64 -5.02 5.48
N ALA A 47 20.96 -6.08 5.03
CA ALA A 47 19.52 -6.07 4.96
C ALA A 47 19.06 -5.80 6.40
N ALA A 48 18.59 -4.59 6.67
CA ALA A 48 18.01 -4.26 7.95
C ALA A 48 16.78 -5.16 8.09
N ALA A 49 16.96 -6.28 8.80
CA ALA A 49 15.85 -7.10 9.24
C ALA A 49 14.99 -6.19 10.10
N GLN A 50 13.80 -5.88 9.60
CA GLN A 50 12.89 -5.00 10.30
C GLN A 50 12.48 -5.70 11.60
N ASN A 51 12.71 -5.05 12.73
CA ASN A 51 12.40 -5.62 14.03
C ASN A 51 10.89 -5.49 14.28
N PHE A 52 10.11 -6.44 13.77
CA PHE A 52 8.73 -6.59 14.20
C PHE A 52 8.68 -7.06 15.65
N PRO A 53 7.62 -6.70 16.39
CA PRO A 53 7.39 -7.28 17.69
C PRO A 53 7.37 -8.81 17.62
N ALA A 54 7.88 -9.44 18.67
CA ALA A 54 7.84 -10.89 18.78
C ALA A 54 6.37 -11.35 18.77
N LYS A 55 6.08 -12.43 18.05
CA LYS A 55 4.72 -12.98 17.97
C LYS A 55 4.24 -13.33 19.38
N PRO A 56 3.12 -12.75 19.86
CA PRO A 56 2.59 -13.05 21.18
C PRO A 56 2.01 -14.47 21.23
N THR A 57 1.93 -15.02 22.44
CA THR A 57 1.19 -16.27 22.71
C THR A 57 -0.31 -16.04 22.92
N THR A 58 -0.75 -14.79 22.80
CA THR A 58 -2.12 -14.29 23.03
C THR A 58 -2.63 -13.57 21.77
N ALA A 59 -3.93 -13.32 21.73
CA ALA A 59 -4.55 -12.57 20.62
C ALA A 59 -4.24 -11.08 20.64
N VAL A 60 -3.98 -10.56 21.83
CA VAL A 60 -3.68 -9.15 22.05
C VAL A 60 -2.19 -8.99 22.34
N LEU A 61 -1.58 -8.03 21.65
CA LEU A 61 -0.29 -7.45 21.99
C LEU A 61 -0.46 -5.94 22.18
N ASP A 62 -0.28 -5.46 23.42
CA ASP A 62 -0.34 -4.04 23.76
C ASP A 62 1.04 -3.48 24.11
N GLU A 63 1.84 -3.08 23.11
CA GLU A 63 3.13 -2.41 23.36
C GLU A 63 2.99 -0.92 23.67
N ALA A 64 1.87 -0.32 23.25
CA ALA A 64 1.59 1.09 23.43
C ALA A 64 1.00 1.40 24.83
N ASN A 65 0.66 0.38 25.60
CA ASN A 65 0.05 0.46 26.93
C ASN A 65 -1.25 1.28 26.91
N LEU A 66 -2.12 0.97 25.95
CA LEU A 66 -3.41 1.66 25.73
C LEU A 66 -4.59 0.94 26.40
N LEU A 67 -4.44 -0.33 26.74
CA LEU A 67 -5.47 -1.20 27.31
C LEU A 67 -5.16 -1.51 28.76
N SER A 68 -6.21 -1.68 29.55
CA SER A 68 -6.07 -2.25 30.89
C SER A 68 -5.91 -3.78 30.82
N PRO A 69 -5.29 -4.41 31.83
CA PRO A 69 -5.16 -5.87 31.89
C PRO A 69 -6.50 -6.61 31.80
N GLN A 70 -7.58 -6.01 32.32
CA GLN A 70 -8.92 -6.57 32.20
C GLN A 70 -9.42 -6.56 30.75
N GLN A 71 -9.23 -5.45 30.03
CA GLN A 71 -9.63 -5.34 28.62
C GLN A 71 -8.83 -6.31 27.74
N GLU A 72 -7.52 -6.44 27.98
CA GLU A 72 -6.70 -7.45 27.30
C GLU A 72 -7.23 -8.87 27.54
N ALA A 73 -7.54 -9.22 28.79
CA ALA A 73 -8.07 -10.53 29.14
C ALA A 73 -9.42 -10.81 28.47
N GLU A 74 -10.33 -9.82 28.44
CA GLU A 74 -11.64 -9.93 27.79
C GLU A 74 -11.51 -10.11 26.27
N LEU A 75 -10.67 -9.30 25.61
CA LEU A 75 -10.41 -9.40 24.18
C LEU A 75 -9.75 -10.75 23.82
N ASN A 76 -8.78 -11.19 24.62
CA ASN A 76 -8.16 -12.50 24.47
C ASN A 76 -9.19 -13.64 24.59
N ALA A 77 -10.09 -13.57 25.58
CA ALA A 77 -11.14 -14.58 25.75
C ALA A 77 -12.09 -14.64 24.55
N LYS A 78 -12.52 -13.47 24.03
CA LYS A 78 -13.39 -13.38 22.85
C LYS A 78 -12.71 -13.91 21.58
N ALA A 79 -11.46 -13.53 21.34
CA ALA A 79 -10.68 -14.00 20.19
C ALA A 79 -10.42 -15.52 20.27
N ASN A 80 -10.11 -16.05 21.45
CA ASN A 80 -9.96 -17.49 21.69
C ASN A 80 -11.26 -18.26 21.44
N ALA A 81 -12.40 -17.72 21.86
CA ALA A 81 -13.70 -18.33 21.62
C ALA A 81 -14.01 -18.40 20.11
N LEU A 82 -13.73 -17.31 19.36
CA LEU A 82 -13.90 -17.29 17.91
C LEU A 82 -13.01 -18.34 17.23
N LEU A 83 -11.74 -18.43 17.64
CA LEU A 83 -10.79 -19.41 17.14
C LEU A 83 -11.29 -20.84 17.37
N ALA A 84 -11.74 -21.13 18.59
CA ALA A 84 -12.27 -22.46 18.94
C ALA A 84 -13.53 -22.83 18.13
N GLN A 85 -14.42 -21.85 17.87
CA GLN A 85 -15.70 -22.10 17.19
C GLN A 85 -15.59 -22.18 15.67
N SER A 86 -14.76 -21.34 15.05
CA SER A 86 -14.77 -21.14 13.59
C SER A 86 -13.42 -21.39 12.91
N GLN A 87 -12.37 -21.60 13.70
CA GLN A 87 -10.97 -21.67 13.28
C GLN A 87 -10.42 -20.38 12.65
N ARG A 88 -11.18 -19.28 12.73
CA ARG A 88 -10.78 -17.96 12.21
C ARG A 88 -9.95 -17.21 13.22
N ALA A 89 -8.97 -16.44 12.76
CA ALA A 89 -8.06 -15.69 13.61
C ALA A 89 -8.44 -14.21 13.68
N VAL A 90 -8.46 -13.64 14.88
CA VAL A 90 -8.46 -12.19 15.07
C VAL A 90 -7.32 -11.84 16.03
N VAL A 91 -6.44 -10.94 15.60
CA VAL A 91 -5.28 -10.48 16.37
C VAL A 91 -5.39 -8.97 16.53
N ILE A 92 -5.17 -8.48 17.75
CA ILE A 92 -5.19 -7.05 18.08
C ILE A 92 -3.78 -6.65 18.48
N VAL A 93 -3.23 -5.66 17.80
CA VAL A 93 -1.88 -5.17 18.04
C VAL A 93 -1.89 -3.67 18.18
N THR A 94 -1.27 -3.18 19.24
CA THR A 94 -0.93 -1.77 19.37
C THR A 94 0.57 -1.62 19.48
N VAL A 95 1.16 -0.84 18.59
CA VAL A 95 2.60 -0.56 18.55
C VAL A 95 2.83 0.90 18.86
N ARG A 96 3.96 1.25 19.47
CA ARG A 96 4.27 2.66 19.77
C ARG A 96 4.51 3.45 18.49
N SER A 97 5.23 2.87 17.54
CA SER A 97 5.75 3.51 16.33
C SER A 97 5.69 2.53 15.16
N LEU A 98 5.54 3.05 13.94
CA LEU A 98 5.66 2.29 12.68
C LEU A 98 7.08 2.33 12.12
N ASP A 99 8.01 3.00 12.81
CA ASP A 99 9.43 3.15 12.47
C ASP A 99 9.65 3.71 11.06
N GLY A 100 8.80 4.68 10.70
CA GLY A 100 8.85 5.36 9.40
C GLY A 100 8.17 4.62 8.25
N LEU A 101 7.54 3.47 8.49
CA LEU A 101 6.71 2.79 7.49
C LEU A 101 5.30 3.38 7.38
N GLU A 102 4.71 3.19 6.21
CA GLU A 102 3.26 3.29 6.05
C GLU A 102 2.56 2.13 6.77
N ILE A 103 1.39 2.41 7.33
CA ILE A 103 0.67 1.44 8.16
C ILE A 103 0.22 0.23 7.35
N GLU A 104 -0.04 0.41 6.06
CA GLU A 104 -0.37 -0.62 5.08
C GLU A 104 0.77 -1.65 4.94
N ASP A 105 1.99 -1.15 4.73
CA ASP A 105 3.17 -1.99 4.55
C ASP A 105 3.55 -2.66 5.88
N TYR A 106 3.50 -1.91 6.98
CA TYR A 106 3.74 -2.45 8.32
C TYR A 106 2.77 -3.59 8.64
N ALA A 107 1.46 -3.36 8.48
CA ALA A 107 0.44 -4.37 8.79
C ALA A 107 0.57 -5.61 7.91
N THR A 108 0.79 -5.43 6.59
CA THR A 108 0.95 -6.56 5.66
C THR A 108 2.17 -7.41 6.02
N ARG A 109 3.30 -6.77 6.34
CA ARG A 109 4.52 -7.49 6.74
C ARG A 109 4.35 -8.19 8.08
N LEU A 110 3.76 -7.52 9.07
CA LEU A 110 3.47 -8.10 10.38
C LEU A 110 2.55 -9.32 10.25
N PHE A 111 1.48 -9.18 9.47
CA PHE A 111 0.51 -10.25 9.21
C PHE A 111 1.18 -11.50 8.65
N ARG A 112 2.05 -11.33 7.65
CA ARG A 112 2.81 -12.42 7.03
C ARG A 112 3.88 -12.99 7.97
N ALA A 113 4.62 -12.13 8.66
CA ALA A 113 5.66 -12.54 9.60
C ALA A 113 5.09 -13.39 10.73
N TRP A 114 3.90 -13.05 11.22
CA TRP A 114 3.23 -13.80 12.26
C TRP A 114 2.38 -14.97 11.74
N GLY A 115 2.13 -15.02 10.43
CA GLY A 115 1.33 -16.06 9.79
C GLY A 115 -0.11 -16.08 10.32
N ILE A 116 -0.74 -14.92 10.41
CA ILE A 116 -2.07 -14.75 11.02
C ILE A 116 -3.13 -15.43 10.14
N GLY A 117 -3.92 -16.33 10.74
CA GLY A 117 -4.93 -17.13 10.02
C GLY A 117 -4.45 -18.54 9.64
N ASN A 118 -5.37 -19.33 9.10
CA ASN A 118 -5.05 -20.66 8.62
C ASN A 118 -4.32 -20.62 7.26
N LYS A 119 -3.37 -21.54 7.04
CA LYS A 119 -2.54 -21.61 5.82
C LYS A 119 -3.34 -21.87 4.54
N GLU A 120 -4.43 -22.62 4.64
CA GLU A 120 -5.24 -23.04 3.49
C GLU A 120 -6.44 -22.13 3.29
N ARG A 121 -6.93 -21.54 4.39
CA ARG A 121 -8.15 -20.72 4.38
C ARG A 121 -7.88 -19.21 4.44
N ASP A 122 -6.67 -18.75 4.77
CA ASP A 122 -6.33 -17.32 4.86
C ASP A 122 -7.35 -16.48 5.64
N ASP A 123 -7.89 -17.03 6.72
CA ASP A 123 -9.05 -16.50 7.45
C ASP A 123 -8.66 -15.71 8.71
N GLY A 124 -7.53 -15.00 8.60
CA GLY A 124 -7.00 -14.14 9.64
C GLY A 124 -7.35 -12.68 9.45
N VAL A 125 -7.51 -11.96 10.57
CA VAL A 125 -7.69 -10.51 10.61
C VAL A 125 -6.76 -9.92 11.66
N LEU A 126 -6.12 -8.80 11.33
CA LEU A 126 -5.26 -8.01 12.22
C LEU A 126 -5.84 -6.61 12.38
N LEU A 127 -6.12 -6.21 13.62
CA LEU A 127 -6.38 -4.82 13.99
C LEU A 127 -5.08 -4.21 14.53
N LEU A 128 -4.50 -3.27 13.80
CA LEU A 128 -3.26 -2.57 14.15
C LEU A 128 -3.55 -1.11 14.52
N VAL A 129 -3.03 -0.65 15.66
CA VAL A 129 -3.11 0.74 16.11
C VAL A 129 -1.71 1.28 16.40
N ALA A 130 -1.41 2.46 15.84
CA ALA A 130 -0.16 3.17 16.05
C ALA A 130 -0.48 4.62 16.51
N PRO A 131 -0.40 4.90 17.82
CA PRO A 131 -0.84 6.18 18.37
C PRO A 131 0.12 7.33 18.07
N ASN A 132 1.43 7.08 17.88
CA ASN A 132 2.39 8.13 17.53
C ASN A 132 2.10 8.70 16.13
N GLU A 133 1.77 7.83 15.18
CA GLU A 133 1.39 8.21 13.82
C GLU A 133 -0.09 8.58 13.69
N ARG A 134 -0.88 8.35 14.76
CA ARG A 134 -2.34 8.50 14.79
C ARG A 134 -3.00 7.74 13.63
N LYS A 135 -2.57 6.49 13.43
CA LYS A 135 -3.07 5.60 12.38
C LYS A 135 -3.64 4.31 12.96
N VAL A 136 -4.70 3.81 12.34
CA VAL A 136 -5.31 2.51 12.60
C VAL A 136 -5.54 1.78 11.29
N ARG A 137 -5.37 0.47 11.29
CA ARG A 137 -5.62 -0.38 10.13
C ARG A 137 -6.24 -1.70 10.55
N ILE A 138 -7.21 -2.16 9.77
CA ILE A 138 -7.69 -3.54 9.81
C ILE A 138 -7.16 -4.21 8.54
N GLU A 139 -6.31 -5.21 8.70
CA GLU A 139 -5.74 -6.04 7.63
C GLU A 139 -6.48 -7.38 7.59
N THR A 140 -6.97 -7.77 6.43
CA THR A 140 -7.81 -8.96 6.25
C THR A 140 -7.13 -9.94 5.29
N GLY A 141 -7.00 -11.21 5.70
CA GLY A 141 -6.53 -12.28 4.83
C GLY A 141 -7.57 -12.69 3.79
N TYR A 142 -7.14 -13.32 2.70
CA TYR A 142 -8.00 -13.59 1.54
C TYR A 142 -9.30 -14.34 1.86
N GLY A 143 -9.28 -15.34 2.75
CA GLY A 143 -10.51 -16.06 3.10
C GLY A 143 -11.35 -15.41 4.20
N ALA A 144 -10.82 -14.37 4.85
CA ALA A 144 -11.60 -13.51 5.73
C ALA A 144 -12.38 -12.43 4.95
N GLU A 145 -12.03 -12.13 3.69
CA GLU A 145 -12.73 -11.13 2.86
C GLU A 145 -14.22 -11.45 2.66
N GLY A 146 -14.60 -12.73 2.65
CA GLY A 146 -16.01 -13.15 2.60
C GLY A 146 -16.84 -12.79 3.85
N PHE A 147 -16.18 -12.40 4.93
CA PHE A 147 -16.80 -11.99 6.19
C PHE A 147 -16.57 -10.51 6.49
N LEU A 148 -15.38 -10.02 6.17
CA LEU A 148 -14.91 -8.70 6.55
C LEU A 148 -14.18 -8.00 5.39
N PRO A 149 -14.87 -7.66 4.29
CA PRO A 149 -14.26 -6.95 3.17
C PRO A 149 -13.97 -5.48 3.53
N ASP A 150 -13.20 -4.81 2.67
CA ASP A 150 -12.74 -3.42 2.83
C ASP A 150 -13.86 -2.43 3.17
N ILE A 151 -15.06 -2.61 2.60
CA ILE A 151 -16.24 -1.79 2.90
C ILE A 151 -16.61 -1.88 4.39
N LEU A 152 -16.63 -3.08 4.96
CA LEU A 152 -16.91 -3.28 6.38
C LEU A 152 -15.75 -2.79 7.24
N ASN A 153 -14.50 -3.06 6.85
CA ASN A 153 -13.32 -2.54 7.55
C ASN A 153 -13.35 -1.01 7.65
N GLY A 154 -13.58 -0.34 6.53
CA GLY A 154 -13.67 1.11 6.46
C GLY A 154 -14.82 1.66 7.30
N ARG A 155 -15.97 0.97 7.32
CA ARG A 155 -17.11 1.32 8.17
C ARG A 155 -16.81 1.19 9.66
N ILE A 156 -16.16 0.10 10.08
CA ILE A 156 -15.77 -0.10 11.48
C ILE A 156 -14.80 0.99 11.91
N ILE A 157 -13.78 1.27 11.09
CA ILE A 157 -12.79 2.31 11.38
C ILE A 157 -13.47 3.68 11.47
N ARG A 158 -14.20 4.11 10.43
CA ARG A 158 -14.79 5.46 10.39
C ARG A 158 -15.95 5.65 11.36
N GLY A 159 -16.77 4.62 11.57
CA GLY A 159 -17.99 4.69 12.37
C GLY A 159 -17.83 4.34 13.84
N THR A 160 -16.86 3.47 14.20
CA THR A 160 -16.70 2.95 15.57
C THR A 160 -15.39 3.41 16.20
N ILE A 161 -14.27 3.28 15.49
CA ILE A 161 -12.93 3.49 16.06
C ILE A 161 -12.57 4.98 16.10
N LEU A 162 -12.52 5.63 14.92
CA LEU A 162 -12.05 7.01 14.79
C LEU A 162 -12.85 8.03 15.63
N PRO A 163 -14.18 7.93 15.78
CA PRO A 163 -14.92 8.86 16.64
C PRO A 163 -14.46 8.83 18.09
N ARG A 164 -14.16 7.64 18.63
CA ARG A 164 -13.67 7.47 20.01
C ARG A 164 -12.23 7.93 20.16
N PHE A 165 -11.38 7.66 19.17
CA PHE A 165 -10.00 8.15 19.16
C PHE A 165 -9.94 9.68 19.16
N ARG A 166 -10.82 10.34 18.39
CA ARG A 166 -10.99 11.81 18.40
C ARG A 166 -11.52 12.34 19.74
N ALA A 167 -12.30 11.53 20.46
CA ALA A 167 -12.77 11.83 21.80
C ALA A 167 -11.75 11.47 22.91
N ASN A 168 -10.51 11.12 22.54
CA ASN A 168 -9.45 10.69 23.45
C ASN A 168 -9.76 9.38 24.23
N ASP A 169 -10.74 8.60 23.76
CA ASP A 169 -11.10 7.27 24.25
C ASP A 169 -10.45 6.19 23.36
N MET A 170 -9.13 6.06 23.44
CA MET A 170 -8.37 5.08 22.65
C MET A 170 -8.73 3.64 23.04
N ALA A 171 -8.77 3.35 24.34
CA ALA A 171 -9.10 2.01 24.83
C ALA A 171 -10.49 1.57 24.39
N GLY A 172 -11.50 2.43 24.55
CA GLY A 172 -12.87 2.13 24.11
C GLY A 172 -12.98 2.01 22.60
N GLY A 173 -12.21 2.78 21.83
CA GLY A 173 -12.12 2.64 20.37
C GLY A 173 -11.56 1.29 19.92
N ILE A 174 -10.49 0.83 20.56
CA ILE A 174 -9.87 -0.48 20.28
C ILE A 174 -10.84 -1.61 20.65
N VAL A 175 -11.40 -1.58 21.85
CA VAL A 175 -12.32 -2.62 22.33
C VAL A 175 -13.57 -2.70 21.45
N ALA A 176 -14.21 -1.56 21.15
CA ALA A 176 -15.41 -1.54 20.31
C ALA A 176 -15.11 -1.97 18.86
N GLY A 177 -13.97 -1.56 18.31
CA GLY A 177 -13.52 -1.99 16.99
C GLY A 177 -13.26 -3.50 16.93
N ALA A 178 -12.53 -4.04 17.91
CA ALA A 178 -12.25 -5.47 18.00
C ALA A 178 -13.52 -6.29 18.20
N ASP A 179 -14.46 -5.84 19.03
CA ASP A 179 -15.74 -6.51 19.23
C ASP A 179 -16.57 -6.60 17.95
N GLU A 180 -16.61 -5.53 17.15
CA GLU A 180 -17.33 -5.54 15.87
C GLU A 180 -16.63 -6.45 14.84
N VAL A 181 -15.29 -6.44 14.78
CA VAL A 181 -14.52 -7.37 13.94
C VAL A 181 -14.81 -8.84 14.34
N ILE A 182 -14.72 -9.17 15.63
CA ILE A 182 -14.99 -10.53 16.14
C ILE A 182 -16.44 -10.92 15.84
N ARG A 183 -17.40 -10.00 16.03
CA ARG A 183 -18.81 -10.25 15.74
C ARG A 183 -19.03 -10.60 14.27
N GLN A 184 -18.47 -9.81 13.34
CA GLN A 184 -18.57 -10.09 11.89
C GLN A 184 -17.92 -11.43 11.54
N MET A 185 -16.73 -11.69 12.07
CA MET A 185 -16.01 -12.95 11.86
C MET A 185 -16.70 -14.16 12.49
N SER A 186 -17.58 -13.99 13.48
CA SER A 186 -18.40 -15.05 14.08
C SER A 186 -19.63 -15.43 13.26
N LEU A 187 -20.01 -14.61 12.27
CA LEU A 187 -21.22 -14.84 11.49
C LEU A 187 -21.11 -16.12 10.62
N SER A 188 -22.28 -16.69 10.32
CA SER A 188 -22.38 -17.71 9.28
C SER A 188 -22.16 -17.06 7.90
N PRO A 189 -21.63 -17.80 6.90
CA PRO A 189 -21.37 -17.25 5.57
C PRO A 189 -22.59 -16.56 4.95
N ALA A 190 -23.79 -17.11 5.14
CA ALA A 190 -25.03 -16.52 4.64
C ALA A 190 -25.35 -15.16 5.28
N LYS A 191 -25.17 -15.02 6.61
CA LYS A 191 -25.40 -13.76 7.33
C LYS A 191 -24.32 -12.72 7.03
N ALA A 192 -23.08 -13.17 6.83
CA ALA A 192 -21.99 -12.30 6.42
C ALA A 192 -22.28 -11.65 5.06
N GLN A 193 -22.70 -12.45 4.07
CA GLN A 193 -23.04 -11.94 2.75
C GLN A 193 -24.19 -10.92 2.78
N GLN A 194 -25.23 -11.18 3.60
CA GLN A 194 -26.32 -10.23 3.80
C GLN A 194 -25.81 -8.89 4.34
N THR A 195 -24.91 -8.93 5.32
CA THR A 195 -24.33 -7.72 5.92
C THR A 195 -23.49 -6.94 4.92
N ILE A 196 -22.73 -7.62 4.06
CA ILE A 196 -21.94 -7.01 2.99
C ILE A 196 -22.85 -6.36 1.94
N THR A 197 -23.92 -7.05 1.50
CA THR A 197 -24.87 -6.49 0.53
C THR A 197 -25.60 -5.27 1.10
N GLN A 198 -26.03 -5.32 2.36
CA GLN A 198 -26.61 -4.15 3.04
C GLN A 198 -25.62 -3.00 3.13
N ALA A 199 -24.35 -3.29 3.41
CA ALA A 199 -23.33 -2.27 3.48
C ALA A 199 -23.11 -1.57 2.13
N GLN A 200 -23.07 -2.34 1.05
CA GLN A 200 -22.98 -1.82 -0.32
C GLN A 200 -24.20 -0.98 -0.70
N GLN A 201 -25.42 -1.46 -0.41
CA GLN A 201 -26.65 -0.72 -0.72
C GLN A 201 -26.69 0.65 -0.03
N GLN A 202 -26.27 0.70 1.24
CA GLN A 202 -26.21 1.95 2.00
C GLN A 202 -25.22 2.94 1.38
N GLU A 203 -24.03 2.51 0.98
CA GLU A 203 -23.07 3.41 0.32
C GLU A 203 -23.60 3.92 -1.03
N LEU A 204 -24.31 3.07 -1.80
CA LEU A 204 -24.96 3.50 -3.03
C LEU A 204 -26.07 4.53 -2.76
N GLU A 205 -26.88 4.34 -1.73
CA GLU A 205 -27.92 5.30 -1.33
C GLU A 205 -27.33 6.64 -0.88
N GLU A 206 -26.25 6.61 -0.10
CA GLU A 206 -25.54 7.81 0.33
C GLU A 206 -24.95 8.56 -0.86
N GLN A 207 -24.34 7.85 -1.82
CA GLN A 207 -23.84 8.44 -3.06
C GLN A 207 -24.96 9.05 -3.90
N ARG A 208 -26.11 8.37 -4.00
CA ARG A 208 -27.29 8.90 -4.70
C ARG A 208 -27.80 10.17 -4.04
N LYS A 209 -27.89 10.20 -2.70
CA LYS A 209 -28.30 11.39 -1.94
C LYS A 209 -27.31 12.54 -2.12
N ALA A 210 -26.01 12.26 -2.09
CA ALA A 210 -24.97 13.25 -2.33
C ALA A 210 -25.04 13.84 -3.75
N GLN A 211 -25.20 12.99 -4.77
CA GLN A 211 -25.39 13.43 -6.15
C GLN A 211 -26.65 14.28 -6.31
N GLN A 212 -27.76 13.86 -5.68
CA GLN A 212 -29.04 14.58 -5.74
C GLN A 212 -28.98 15.94 -5.02
N ALA A 213 -28.20 16.05 -3.94
CA ALA A 213 -27.95 17.31 -3.24
C ALA A 213 -27.13 18.29 -4.10
N ASP A 214 -26.17 17.81 -4.88
CA ASP A 214 -25.39 18.65 -5.80
C ASP A 214 -26.26 19.23 -6.93
N VAL A 215 -27.21 18.46 -7.46
CA VAL A 215 -28.17 19.00 -8.46
C VAL A 215 -29.17 19.96 -7.84
N GLY A 216 -29.45 19.84 -6.54
CA GLY A 216 -30.34 20.75 -5.80
C GLY A 216 -29.79 22.17 -5.65
N GLY A 217 -28.47 22.31 -5.46
CA GLY A 217 -27.78 23.61 -5.43
C GLY A 217 -27.39 24.14 -6.81
N ALA A 218 -27.05 23.24 -7.74
CA ALA A 218 -26.64 23.58 -9.10
C ALA A 218 -27.81 23.68 -10.10
N GLY A 219 -29.05 23.37 -9.73
CA GLY A 219 -30.21 23.40 -10.64
C GLY A 219 -30.76 24.81 -10.90
N LEU A 220 -30.66 25.72 -9.94
CA LEU A 220 -31.14 27.10 -10.10
C LEU A 220 -30.13 27.99 -10.83
N ILE A 221 -28.83 27.78 -10.66
CA ILE A 221 -27.79 28.65 -11.25
C ILE A 221 -27.82 28.64 -12.79
N PRO A 222 -27.80 27.49 -13.51
CA PRO A 222 -27.91 27.47 -14.96
C PRO A 222 -29.28 27.92 -15.43
N VAL A 223 -30.37 27.63 -14.68
CA VAL A 223 -31.71 28.13 -15.02
C VAL A 223 -31.80 29.65 -14.91
N LEU A 224 -31.22 30.25 -13.86
CA LEU A 224 -31.14 31.70 -13.67
C LEU A 224 -30.22 32.36 -14.71
N ILE A 225 -29.11 31.73 -15.07
CA ILE A 225 -28.22 32.19 -16.15
C ILE A 225 -28.96 32.14 -17.49
N ILE A 226 -29.70 31.07 -17.78
CA ILE A 226 -30.51 30.95 -19.00
C ILE A 226 -31.64 32.00 -19.00
N MET A 227 -32.32 32.21 -17.88
CA MET A 227 -33.33 33.26 -17.73
C MET A 227 -32.74 34.67 -17.91
N PHE A 228 -31.56 34.92 -17.35
CA PHE A 228 -30.86 36.20 -17.45
C PHE A 228 -30.40 36.49 -18.88
N ILE A 229 -29.87 35.49 -19.58
CA ILE A 229 -29.51 35.58 -21.00
C ILE A 229 -30.76 35.83 -21.84
N PHE A 230 -31.85 35.08 -21.59
CA PHE A 230 -33.12 35.24 -22.27
C PHE A 230 -33.71 36.65 -22.08
N PHE A 231 -33.75 37.16 -20.85
CA PHE A 231 -34.21 38.53 -20.57
C PHE A 231 -33.28 39.62 -21.12
N SER A 232 -31.96 39.40 -21.10
CA SER A 232 -30.99 40.34 -21.68
C SER A 232 -31.12 40.44 -23.20
N ILE A 233 -31.37 39.32 -23.89
CA ILE A 233 -31.59 39.30 -25.34
C ILE A 233 -32.89 40.01 -25.70
N ILE A 234 -34.00 39.72 -25.01
CA ILE A 234 -35.31 40.36 -25.23
C ILE A 234 -35.25 41.86 -24.89
N GLY A 235 -34.57 42.23 -23.80
CA GLY A 235 -34.32 43.62 -23.40
C GLY A 235 -33.37 44.39 -24.33
N SER A 236 -32.53 43.69 -25.10
CA SER A 236 -31.71 44.30 -26.16
C SER A 236 -32.50 44.50 -27.45
N LEU A 237 -33.49 43.64 -27.73
CA LEU A 237 -34.33 43.71 -28.91
C LEU A 237 -35.41 44.79 -28.78
N SER A 238 -35.98 44.97 -27.58
CA SER A 238 -36.94 46.04 -27.28
C SER A 238 -36.31 47.45 -27.27
N ARG A 239 -34.99 47.56 -27.07
CA ARG A 239 -34.24 48.82 -27.18
C ARG A 239 -33.89 49.23 -28.62
N ARG A 240 -34.11 48.37 -29.63
CA ARG A 240 -33.98 48.74 -31.06
C ARG A 240 -35.20 49.49 -31.63
N ALA A 241 -36.27 49.65 -30.87
CA ALA A 241 -37.47 50.39 -31.30
C ALA A 241 -37.44 51.91 -30.98
N ARG A 242 -36.41 52.43 -30.27
CA ARG A 242 -36.20 53.88 -30.12
C ARG A 242 -34.89 54.25 -30.81
N GLY A 243 -35.04 54.80 -32.02
CA GLY A 243 -33.96 55.12 -32.95
C GLY A 243 -32.85 55.96 -32.30
N GLN A 244 -31.63 55.46 -32.42
CA GLN A 244 -30.42 56.26 -32.29
C GLN A 244 -29.77 56.38 -33.66
N ARG A 245 -29.76 57.62 -34.15
CA ARG A 245 -29.12 58.03 -35.40
C ARG A 245 -27.62 57.80 -35.31
N TYR A 246 -27.09 56.89 -36.12
CA TYR A 246 -25.66 56.80 -36.37
C TYR A 246 -25.21 58.05 -37.13
N ARG A 247 -24.36 58.86 -36.49
CA ARG A 247 -23.59 59.93 -37.14
C ARG A 247 -22.16 59.44 -37.27
N SER A 248 -21.73 59.21 -38.51
CA SER A 248 -20.39 58.74 -38.87
C SER A 248 -19.27 59.62 -38.29
N ARG A 249 -18.27 58.99 -37.65
CA ARG A 249 -16.88 59.47 -37.69
C ARG A 249 -15.88 58.37 -37.24
N ARG A 250 -15.16 57.86 -38.24
CA ARG A 250 -13.70 57.64 -38.28
C ARG A 250 -13.03 56.90 -37.10
N GLY A 251 -12.71 55.62 -37.35
CA GLY A 251 -11.52 54.92 -36.82
C GLY A 251 -11.69 54.21 -35.47
N GLY A 252 -11.88 52.89 -35.48
CA GLY A 252 -11.83 52.05 -34.28
C GLY A 252 -12.37 50.65 -34.52
N ILE A 253 -11.56 49.63 -34.23
CA ILE A 253 -11.79 48.21 -34.44
C ILE A 253 -13.10 47.73 -33.78
N SER A 254 -13.89 46.92 -34.48
CA SER A 254 -15.20 46.42 -34.04
C SER A 254 -15.07 45.34 -32.94
N PRO A 255 -15.88 45.37 -31.85
CA PRO A 255 -15.76 44.42 -30.73
C PRO A 255 -16.12 42.96 -31.06
N TRP A 256 -16.75 42.71 -32.22
CA TRP A 256 -17.19 41.37 -32.61
C TRP A 256 -16.12 40.52 -33.31
N VAL A 257 -14.98 41.12 -33.69
CA VAL A 257 -13.90 40.40 -34.40
C VAL A 257 -12.88 39.77 -33.43
N VAL A 258 -12.85 40.19 -32.17
CA VAL A 258 -11.89 39.68 -31.16
C VAL A 258 -12.26 38.27 -30.64
N LEU A 259 -13.51 37.84 -30.81
CA LEU A 259 -14.00 36.56 -30.26
C LEU A 259 -13.71 35.31 -31.12
N TRP A 260 -13.22 35.46 -32.35
CA TRP A 260 -12.86 34.33 -33.22
C TRP A 260 -11.35 34.15 -33.44
N GLY A 261 -10.51 35.04 -32.89
CA GLY A 261 -9.05 35.05 -33.13
C GLY A 261 -8.19 34.48 -32.01
N LEU A 262 -8.77 34.02 -30.90
CA LEU A 262 -8.05 33.57 -29.69
C LEU A 262 -8.04 32.05 -29.49
N ASN A 263 -8.27 31.26 -30.55
CA ASN A 263 -8.18 29.79 -30.50
C ASN A 263 -6.88 29.22 -31.11
N GLU A 264 -5.98 30.07 -31.58
CA GLU A 264 -4.78 29.64 -32.33
C GLU A 264 -3.45 29.97 -31.61
N LEU A 265 -3.48 30.24 -30.29
CA LEU A 265 -2.29 30.54 -29.49
C LEU A 265 -2.14 29.73 -28.19
N SER A 266 -2.89 28.62 -28.03
CA SER A 266 -2.76 27.73 -26.86
C SER A 266 -2.29 26.30 -27.19
N ARG A 267 -1.84 26.03 -28.43
CA ARG A 267 -1.30 24.73 -28.82
C ARG A 267 0.18 24.82 -29.14
N GLY A 268 0.98 24.94 -28.08
CA GLY A 268 2.43 24.90 -28.17
C GLY A 268 3.08 24.48 -26.85
N SER A 269 3.83 23.38 -26.90
CA SER A 269 4.76 22.86 -25.88
C SER A 269 4.10 22.07 -24.72
N SER A 270 4.54 20.89 -24.28
CA SER A 270 5.86 20.25 -24.33
C SER A 270 5.79 18.72 -24.25
N ARG A 271 6.85 18.10 -24.76
CA ARG A 271 7.21 16.67 -24.82
C ARG A 271 7.55 16.05 -23.46
N HIS A 272 7.79 14.72 -23.51
CA HIS A 272 8.50 13.77 -22.61
C HIS A 272 7.55 12.70 -22.03
N GLY A 273 7.75 11.38 -22.10
CA GLY A 273 8.89 10.57 -22.52
C GLY A 273 9.20 9.48 -21.48
N GLY A 274 8.93 8.20 -21.83
CA GLY A 274 9.49 6.98 -21.22
C GLY A 274 8.66 6.31 -20.10
N ARG A 275 8.85 5.05 -19.72
CA ARG A 275 9.40 3.80 -20.30
C ARG A 275 9.31 2.74 -19.18
N GLY A 276 8.78 1.55 -19.47
CA GLY A 276 9.00 0.29 -18.72
C GLY A 276 8.34 0.20 -17.33
N GLY A 277 8.02 -0.96 -16.76
CA GLY A 277 8.33 -2.35 -17.11
C GLY A 277 7.54 -3.28 -16.17
N GLY A 278 7.40 -4.54 -16.58
CA GLY A 278 6.67 -5.57 -15.82
C GLY A 278 7.40 -6.05 -14.57
N PHE A 279 6.68 -6.75 -13.71
CA PHE A 279 7.25 -7.55 -12.63
C PHE A 279 6.67 -8.96 -12.67
N GLY A 280 7.59 -9.91 -12.87
CA GLY A 280 7.34 -11.34 -12.76
C GLY A 280 7.27 -11.77 -11.29
N GLY A 281 6.39 -12.73 -11.02
CA GLY A 281 6.35 -13.48 -9.78
C GLY A 281 7.37 -14.61 -9.82
N GLY A 282 8.29 -14.62 -8.86
CA GLY A 282 9.14 -15.74 -8.50
C GLY A 282 8.88 -16.10 -7.04
N GLY A 283 8.80 -17.41 -6.75
CA GLY A 283 8.33 -17.96 -5.47
C GLY A 283 9.40 -18.12 -4.39
N PHE A 284 9.24 -19.23 -3.65
CA PHE A 284 10.00 -19.73 -2.48
C PHE A 284 9.55 -19.14 -1.14
N GLY A 285 9.43 -19.87 -0.03
CA GLY A 285 9.73 -21.26 0.31
C GLY A 285 9.36 -21.44 1.79
N GLY A 286 8.76 -22.58 2.15
CA GLY A 286 8.25 -22.84 3.49
C GLY A 286 9.34 -23.24 4.48
N GLY A 287 9.27 -22.66 5.68
CA GLY A 287 9.91 -23.15 6.90
C GLY A 287 8.83 -23.42 7.95
N PHE A 288 8.67 -24.68 8.34
CA PHE A 288 7.75 -25.11 9.40
C PHE A 288 8.47 -25.10 10.76
N GLY A 289 7.82 -24.51 11.77
CA GLY A 289 8.17 -24.64 13.18
C GLY A 289 6.90 -24.56 14.01
N GLY A 290 6.44 -25.69 14.55
CA GLY A 290 5.23 -25.82 15.35
C GLY A 290 5.45 -25.54 16.84
N GLY A 291 4.39 -25.07 17.51
CA GLY A 291 4.32 -24.91 18.96
C GLY A 291 2.97 -24.31 19.37
N GLY A 292 2.15 -25.07 20.09
CA GLY A 292 0.78 -24.71 20.46
C GLY A 292 0.66 -23.67 21.58
N GLY A 293 -0.29 -22.75 21.41
CA GLY A 293 -0.68 -21.70 22.36
C GLY A 293 -0.98 -20.40 21.61
N PHE A 294 -2.26 -20.11 21.30
CA PHE A 294 -2.76 -19.10 20.31
C PHE A 294 -1.98 -18.98 18.97
N GLY A 295 -0.93 -19.77 18.77
CA GLY A 295 -0.03 -19.81 17.63
C GLY A 295 -0.29 -21.02 16.73
N GLY A 296 -1.45 -21.65 16.85
CA GLY A 296 -1.92 -22.71 15.93
C GLY A 296 -2.33 -22.20 14.54
N PHE A 297 -2.01 -20.94 14.21
CA PHE A 297 -2.22 -20.34 12.90
C PHE A 297 -1.10 -20.79 11.95
N GLY A 298 -1.49 -21.53 10.91
CA GLY A 298 -0.57 -22.25 10.02
C GLY A 298 0.13 -21.40 8.96
N GLY A 299 -0.06 -20.08 8.95
CA GLY A 299 0.56 -19.18 7.98
C GLY A 299 -0.40 -18.63 6.94
N GLY A 300 -1.43 -17.92 7.38
CA GLY A 300 -2.31 -17.17 6.46
C GLY A 300 -1.58 -16.04 5.73
N SER A 301 -2.05 -15.75 4.53
CA SER A 301 -1.54 -14.71 3.64
C SER A 301 -2.57 -13.60 3.44
N SER A 302 -2.07 -12.36 3.33
CA SER A 302 -2.85 -11.20 2.91
C SER A 302 -2.17 -10.51 1.73
N GLY A 303 -2.99 -10.03 0.80
CA GLY A 303 -2.59 -9.21 -0.35
C GLY A 303 -2.57 -7.71 -0.08
N GLY A 304 -2.76 -7.26 1.16
CA GLY A 304 -3.01 -5.86 1.49
C GLY A 304 -4.50 -5.51 1.59
N GLY A 305 -5.38 -6.52 1.71
CA GLY A 305 -6.81 -6.33 1.93
C GLY A 305 -7.06 -5.67 3.29
N GLY A 306 -8.08 -4.83 3.39
CA GLY A 306 -8.33 -4.06 4.60
C GLY A 306 -8.74 -2.61 4.38
N ALA A 307 -8.81 -1.88 5.49
CA ALA A 307 -8.95 -0.42 5.47
C ALA A 307 -8.04 0.21 6.52
N SER A 308 -7.58 1.43 6.24
CA SER A 308 -6.85 2.26 7.20
C SER A 308 -7.60 3.56 7.48
N GLY A 309 -7.25 4.21 8.58
CA GLY A 309 -7.76 5.52 8.97
C GLY A 309 -6.78 6.27 9.85
N SER A 310 -6.86 7.60 9.82
CA SER A 310 -6.12 8.49 10.70
C SER A 310 -7.08 9.38 11.50
N TRP A 311 -6.62 9.87 12.65
CA TRP A 311 -7.37 10.80 13.50
C TRP A 311 -6.55 11.99 13.91
#